data_AF-A0A8C4VEG5-F1
#
_entry.id   AF-A0A8C4VEG5-F1
#
_cell.length_a   1.000
_cell.length_b   1.000
_cell.length_c   1.000
_cell.angle_alpha   90.00
_cell.angle_beta   90.00
_cell.angle_gamma   90.00
#
_symmetry.space_group_name_H-M   'P 1'
#
loop_
_entity.id
_entity.type
_entity.pdbx_description
1 polymer ?
#
loop_
_entity_poly.entity_id
_entity_poly.type
_entity_poly.pdbx_seq_one_letter_code
_entity_poly.pdbx_strand_id
1 'polypeptide(L)'
;METAVTRLESMLVSGVDVGRTFVGQMFQKAESDLDYIQNRLEFELMKNLPDNPAAEENPAAVLDELSVVKSRYKMLCMQLKKFSIEQKESMKGIRAALENTMKVVQTLQQQADLECLPLSQEQTAAQQLTCLTVEEMESQVEEAIRPQSGSVEYFTDEENDYESH
;
A
#
# COMPACT_ATOMS: atom_id res chain seq x y z
N MET A 1 30.68 -71.65 19.58
CA MET A 1 30.80 -70.22 19.21
C MET A 1 29.53 -69.73 18.52
N GLU A 2 28.99 -70.48 17.55
CA GLU A 2 27.74 -70.17 16.84
C GLU A 2 26.53 -69.87 17.75
N THR A 3 26.29 -70.67 18.80
CA THR A 3 25.18 -70.44 19.74
C THR A 3 25.25 -69.09 20.47
N ALA A 4 26.44 -68.54 20.70
CA ALA A 4 26.59 -67.23 21.34
C ALA A 4 26.34 -66.09 20.34
N VAL A 5 26.74 -66.27 19.08
CA VAL A 5 26.50 -65.30 18.00
C VAL A 5 25.01 -65.19 17.69
N THR A 6 24.29 -66.30 17.54
CA THR A 6 22.83 -66.28 17.30
C THR A 6 22.05 -65.62 18.45
N ARG A 7 22.51 -65.79 19.70
CA ARG A 7 21.92 -65.10 20.86
C ARG A 7 22.13 -63.59 20.80
N LEU A 8 23.33 -63.13 20.43
CA LEU A 8 23.62 -61.70 20.27
C LEU A 8 22.82 -61.08 19.11
N GLU A 9 22.70 -61.77 17.98
CA GLU A 9 21.89 -61.32 16.84
C GLU A 9 20.41 -61.21 17.22
N SER A 10 19.87 -62.20 17.93
CA SER A 10 18.49 -62.17 18.44
C SER A 10 18.24 -61.02 19.42
N MET A 11 19.20 -60.74 20.31
CA MET A 11 19.13 -59.61 21.23
C MET A 11 19.19 -58.26 20.49
N LEU A 12 19.98 -58.16 19.43
CA LEU A 12 20.08 -56.95 18.62
C LEU A 12 18.76 -56.66 17.88
N VAL A 13 18.17 -57.67 17.24
CA VAL A 13 16.87 -57.56 16.54
C VAL A 13 15.76 -57.20 17.53
N SER A 14 15.70 -57.87 18.68
CA SER A 14 14.73 -57.55 19.73
C SER A 14 14.89 -56.12 20.27
N GLY A 15 16.12 -55.64 20.42
CA GLY A 15 16.39 -54.25 20.84
C GLY A 15 15.92 -53.22 19.80
N VAL A 16 16.12 -53.51 18.50
CA VAL A 16 15.63 -52.65 17.40
C VAL A 16 14.10 -52.61 17.36
N ASP A 17 13.43 -53.75 17.54
CA ASP A 17 11.95 -53.80 17.58
C ASP A 17 11.37 -53.05 18.79
N VAL A 18 11.99 -53.18 19.97
CA VAL A 18 11.61 -52.40 21.17
C VAL A 18 11.80 -50.91 20.92
N GLY A 19 12.92 -50.49 20.33
CA GLY A 19 13.15 -49.09 19.96
C GLY A 19 12.10 -48.56 18.98
N ARG A 20 11.73 -49.36 17.97
CA ARG A 20 10.70 -49.00 16.99
C ARG A 20 9.31 -48.85 17.63
N THR A 21 8.92 -49.76 18.52
CA THR A 21 7.63 -49.68 19.22
C THR A 21 7.55 -48.49 20.17
N PHE A 22 8.62 -48.18 20.90
CA PHE A 22 8.70 -47.01 21.76
C PHE A 22 8.52 -45.71 20.98
N VAL A 23 9.23 -45.55 19.85
CA VAL A 23 9.08 -44.38 18.97
C VAL A 23 7.64 -44.31 18.45
N GLY A 24 7.05 -45.43 18.03
CA GLY A 24 5.66 -45.49 17.59
C GLY A 24 4.66 -45.02 18.66
N GLN A 25 4.85 -45.43 19.92
CA GLN A 25 4.01 -44.99 21.04
C GLN A 25 4.16 -43.49 21.33
N MET A 26 5.37 -42.95 21.20
CA MET A 26 5.60 -41.50 21.36
C MET A 26 4.88 -40.69 20.27
N PHE A 27 4.88 -41.16 19.02
CA PHE A 27 4.11 -40.54 17.94
C PHE A 27 2.61 -40.62 18.18
N GLN A 28 2.08 -41.80 18.54
CA GLN A 28 0.66 -41.96 18.85
C GLN A 28 0.21 -41.06 20.01
N LYS A 29 1.06 -40.91 21.04
CA LYS A 29 0.80 -39.98 22.13
C LYS A 29 0.80 -38.53 21.64
N ALA A 30 1.79 -38.14 20.82
CA ALA A 30 1.89 -36.79 20.29
C ALA A 30 0.69 -36.43 19.39
N GLU A 31 0.23 -37.37 18.55
CA GLU A 31 -0.98 -37.22 17.74
C GLU A 31 -2.22 -37.04 18.63
N SER A 32 -2.42 -37.92 19.62
CA SER A 32 -3.54 -37.81 20.54
C SER A 32 -3.49 -36.53 21.40
N ASP A 33 -2.31 -36.04 21.78
CA ASP A 33 -2.15 -34.79 22.50
C ASP A 33 -2.53 -33.58 21.61
N LEU A 34 -2.15 -33.60 20.32
CA LEU A 34 -2.54 -32.56 19.35
C LEU A 34 -4.06 -32.55 19.11
N ASP A 35 -4.66 -33.72 18.94
CA ASP A 35 -6.11 -33.86 18.80
C ASP A 35 -6.84 -33.30 20.03
N TYR A 36 -6.34 -33.57 21.23
CA TYR A 36 -6.92 -33.02 22.46
C TYR A 36 -6.81 -31.48 22.51
N ILE A 37 -5.64 -30.93 22.14
CA ILE A 37 -5.44 -29.48 22.10
C ILE A 37 -6.38 -28.83 21.10
N GLN A 38 -6.50 -29.37 19.88
CA GLN A 38 -7.39 -28.86 18.84
C GLN A 38 -8.85 -28.85 19.33
N ASN A 39 -9.35 -29.99 19.80
CA ASN A 39 -10.73 -30.11 20.28
C ASN A 39 -11.05 -29.15 21.43
N ARG A 40 -10.10 -28.96 22.35
CA ARG A 40 -10.26 -28.01 23.46
C ARG A 40 -10.33 -26.56 22.97
N LEU A 41 -9.49 -26.20 22.00
CA LEU A 41 -9.49 -24.86 21.42
C LEU A 41 -10.78 -24.58 20.64
N GLU A 42 -11.25 -25.54 19.82
CA GLU A 42 -12.51 -25.43 19.09
C GLU A 42 -13.69 -25.22 20.05
N PHE A 43 -13.76 -26.02 21.12
CA PHE A 43 -14.79 -25.89 22.14
C PHE A 43 -14.79 -24.50 22.79
N GLU A 44 -13.64 -24.02 23.25
CA GLU A 44 -13.55 -22.69 23.87
C GLU A 44 -13.86 -21.58 22.86
N LEU A 45 -13.44 -21.71 21.60
CA LEU A 45 -13.76 -20.72 20.57
C LEU A 45 -15.27 -20.65 20.32
N MET A 46 -15.94 -21.79 20.11
CA MET A 46 -17.39 -21.84 19.89
C MET A 46 -18.19 -21.35 21.09
N LYS A 47 -17.69 -21.57 22.31
CA LYS A 47 -18.34 -21.10 23.54
C LYS A 47 -18.26 -19.58 23.71
N ASN A 48 -17.15 -18.98 23.30
CA ASN A 48 -16.90 -17.55 23.50
C ASN A 48 -17.31 -16.69 22.29
N LEU A 49 -17.56 -17.30 21.12
CA LEU A 49 -17.99 -16.57 19.93
C LEU A 49 -19.48 -16.18 20.06
N PRO A 50 -19.84 -14.90 19.82
CA PRO A 50 -21.24 -14.52 19.72
C PRO A 50 -21.93 -15.25 18.55
N ASP A 51 -23.22 -15.54 18.67
CA ASP A 51 -24.01 -16.28 17.64
C ASP A 51 -24.01 -15.60 16.26
N ASN A 52 -23.62 -14.32 16.18
CA ASN A 52 -23.46 -13.56 14.95
C ASN A 52 -22.33 -12.52 15.12
N PRO A 53 -21.06 -12.90 14.91
CA PRO A 53 -19.94 -11.96 15.02
C PRO A 53 -20.04 -10.91 13.92
N ALA A 54 -19.74 -9.66 14.26
CA ALA A 54 -19.71 -8.59 13.26
C ALA A 54 -18.60 -8.87 12.23
N ALA A 55 -18.78 -8.42 10.99
CA ALA A 55 -17.75 -8.57 9.94
C ALA A 55 -16.39 -7.95 10.35
N GLU A 56 -16.41 -6.91 11.21
CA GLU A 56 -15.25 -6.25 11.80
C GLU A 56 -14.43 -7.15 12.76
N GLU A 57 -15.02 -8.23 13.26
CA GLU A 57 -14.36 -9.20 14.14
C GLU A 57 -13.67 -10.33 13.36
N ASN A 58 -13.94 -10.46 12.06
CA ASN A 58 -13.30 -11.45 11.19
C ASN A 58 -12.03 -10.87 10.54
N PRO A 59 -10.83 -11.32 10.94
CA PRO A 59 -9.58 -10.78 10.40
C PRO A 59 -9.43 -10.99 8.88
N ALA A 60 -10.00 -12.06 8.32
CA ALA A 60 -9.95 -12.30 6.88
C ALA A 60 -10.77 -11.25 6.10
N ALA A 61 -11.99 -10.95 6.58
CA ALA A 61 -12.84 -9.93 5.96
C ALA A 61 -12.22 -8.52 6.05
N VAL A 62 -11.60 -8.20 7.19
CA VAL A 62 -10.88 -6.93 7.38
C VAL A 62 -9.70 -6.80 6.42
N LEU A 63 -8.95 -7.89 6.16
CA LEU A 63 -7.86 -7.87 5.19
C LEU A 63 -8.34 -7.64 3.75
N ASP A 64 -9.46 -8.24 3.37
CA ASP A 64 -10.08 -8.01 2.05
C ASP A 64 -10.53 -6.56 1.88
N GLU A 65 -11.20 -6.00 2.89
CA GLU A 65 -11.62 -4.59 2.86
C GLU A 65 -10.42 -3.64 2.80
N LEU A 66 -9.38 -3.91 3.59
CA LEU A 66 -8.15 -3.12 3.57
C LEU A 66 -7.48 -3.13 2.20
N SER A 67 -7.48 -4.27 1.50
CA SER A 67 -6.98 -4.38 0.13
C SER A 67 -7.76 -3.48 -0.84
N VAL A 68 -9.09 -3.47 -0.74
CA VAL A 68 -9.97 -2.60 -1.54
C VAL A 68 -9.66 -1.13 -1.25
N VAL A 69 -9.60 -0.73 0.03
CA VAL A 69 -9.29 0.66 0.43
C VAL A 69 -7.92 1.09 -0.07
N LYS A 70 -6.90 0.23 0.07
CA LYS A 70 -5.53 0.48 -0.43
C LYS A 70 -5.52 0.69 -1.95
N SER A 71 -6.26 -0.11 -2.70
CA SER A 71 -6.36 0.04 -4.16
C SER A 71 -7.02 1.37 -4.56
N ARG A 72 -8.12 1.74 -3.88
CA ARG A 72 -8.83 3.00 -4.12
C ARG A 72 -7.97 4.21 -3.79
N TYR A 73 -7.23 4.14 -2.68
CA TYR A 73 -6.29 5.19 -2.30
C TYR A 73 -5.20 5.38 -3.36
N LYS A 74 -4.55 4.29 -3.81
CA LYS A 74 -3.53 4.36 -4.87
C LYS A 74 -4.09 5.01 -6.14
N MET A 75 -5.28 4.60 -6.57
CA MET A 75 -5.96 5.19 -7.74
C MET A 75 -6.20 6.68 -7.57
N LEU A 76 -6.73 7.11 -6.41
CA LEU A 76 -7.00 8.52 -6.14
C LEU A 76 -5.72 9.35 -6.12
N CYS A 77 -4.63 8.83 -5.53
CA CYS A 77 -3.32 9.49 -5.58
C CYS A 77 -2.79 9.67 -7.00
N MET A 78 -2.95 8.67 -7.88
CA MET A 78 -2.56 8.80 -9.28
C MET A 78 -3.40 9.84 -10.01
N GLN A 79 -4.71 9.85 -9.80
CA GLN A 79 -5.60 10.85 -10.40
C GLN A 79 -5.25 12.27 -9.93
N LEU A 80 -4.99 12.46 -8.63
CA LEU A 80 -4.63 13.75 -8.07
C LEU A 80 -3.30 14.26 -8.63
N LYS A 81 -2.29 13.39 -8.76
CA LYS A 81 -1.01 13.72 -9.39
C LYS A 81 -1.19 14.18 -10.84
N LYS A 82 -1.99 13.44 -11.62
CA LYS A 82 -2.31 13.79 -13.01
C LYS A 82 -3.01 15.14 -13.08
N PHE A 83 -4.06 15.35 -12.28
CA PHE A 83 -4.79 16.61 -12.23
C PHE A 83 -3.90 17.79 -11.86
N SER A 84 -3.01 17.63 -10.88
CA SER A 84 -2.08 18.68 -10.45
C SER A 84 -1.13 19.10 -11.58
N ILE A 85 -0.61 18.14 -12.34
CA ILE A 85 0.24 18.42 -13.52
C ILE A 85 -0.56 19.17 -14.57
N GLU A 86 -1.74 18.67 -14.96
CA GLU A 86 -2.60 19.30 -15.97
C GLU A 86 -3.04 20.71 -15.54
N GLN A 87 -3.35 20.90 -14.26
CA GLN A 87 -3.70 22.21 -13.70
C GLN A 87 -2.53 23.19 -13.80
N LYS A 88 -1.31 22.76 -13.44
CA LYS A 88 -0.10 23.57 -13.53
C LYS A 88 0.21 23.97 -14.98
N GLU A 89 0.09 23.03 -15.91
CA GLU A 89 0.29 23.27 -17.35
C GLU A 89 -0.77 24.22 -17.92
N SER A 90 -2.04 24.00 -17.58
CA SER A 90 -3.15 24.87 -17.97
C SER A 90 -2.95 26.30 -17.48
N MET A 91 -2.62 26.47 -16.19
CA MET A 91 -2.36 27.79 -15.61
C MET A 91 -1.15 28.47 -16.25
N LYS A 92 -0.09 27.72 -16.56
CA LYS A 92 1.06 28.24 -17.31
C LYS A 92 0.64 28.72 -18.70
N GLY A 93 -0.22 27.98 -19.39
CA GLY A 93 -0.78 28.36 -20.68
C GLY A 93 -1.61 29.64 -20.63
N ILE A 94 -2.51 29.76 -19.63
CA ILE A 94 -3.33 30.95 -19.41
C ILE A 94 -2.45 32.18 -19.18
N ARG A 95 -1.43 32.07 -18.31
CA ARG A 95 -0.48 33.17 -18.07
C ARG A 95 0.24 33.61 -19.34
N ALA A 96 0.78 32.66 -20.11
CA ALA A 96 1.46 32.99 -21.36
C ALA A 96 0.55 33.67 -22.39
N ALA A 97 -0.71 33.19 -22.53
CA ALA A 97 -1.69 33.80 -23.42
C ALA A 97 -2.04 35.22 -22.99
N LEU A 98 -2.19 35.44 -21.68
CA LEU A 98 -2.50 36.75 -21.10
C LEU A 98 -1.36 37.75 -21.30
N GLU A 99 -0.12 37.35 -21.03
CA GLU A 99 1.08 38.17 -21.28
C GLU A 99 1.21 38.56 -22.76
N ASN A 100 1.01 37.59 -23.67
CA ASN A 100 1.07 37.86 -25.11
C ASN A 100 -0.03 38.84 -25.54
N THR A 101 -1.25 38.66 -25.03
CA THR A 101 -2.38 39.55 -25.33
C THR A 101 -2.11 40.97 -24.82
N MET A 102 -1.59 41.11 -23.59
CA MET A 102 -1.20 42.42 -23.04
C MET A 102 -0.16 43.12 -23.90
N LYS A 103 0.89 42.38 -24.34
CA LYS A 103 1.91 42.93 -25.25
C LYS A 103 1.29 43.41 -26.56
N VAL A 104 0.42 42.60 -27.17
CA VAL A 104 -0.28 42.97 -28.42
C VAL A 104 -1.13 44.24 -28.21
N VAL A 105 -1.94 44.29 -27.15
CA VAL A 105 -2.77 45.47 -26.85
C VAL A 105 -1.90 46.72 -26.67
N GLN A 106 -0.80 46.61 -25.92
CA GLN A 106 0.13 47.71 -25.71
C GLN A 106 0.76 48.19 -27.03
N THR A 107 1.16 47.27 -27.92
CA THR A 107 1.71 47.66 -29.24
C THR A 107 0.68 48.38 -30.11
N LEU A 108 -0.58 47.93 -30.11
CA LEU A 108 -1.64 48.58 -30.89
C LEU A 108 -1.99 49.96 -30.34
N GLN A 109 -2.02 50.12 -29.02
CA GLN A 109 -2.24 51.43 -28.37
C GLN A 109 -1.14 52.43 -28.75
N GLN A 110 0.12 52.00 -28.71
CA GLN A 110 1.27 52.82 -29.12
C GLN A 110 1.19 53.23 -30.60
N GLN A 111 0.80 52.31 -31.49
CA GLN A 111 0.67 52.61 -32.92
C GLN A 111 -0.46 53.57 -33.25
N ALA A 112 -1.53 53.58 -32.44
CA ALA A 112 -2.70 54.42 -32.64
C ALA A 112 -2.60 55.80 -31.93
N ASP A 113 -1.45 56.11 -31.31
CA ASP A 113 -1.24 57.33 -30.50
C ASP A 113 -2.32 57.53 -29.42
N LEU A 114 -2.88 56.41 -28.91
CA LEU A 114 -3.80 56.42 -27.79
C LEU A 114 -2.96 56.52 -26.51
N GLU A 115 -3.22 57.52 -25.67
CA GLU A 115 -2.61 57.57 -24.34
C GLU A 115 -2.90 56.26 -23.59
N CYS A 116 -1.86 55.62 -23.07
CA CYS A 116 -2.00 54.46 -22.19
C CYS A 116 -2.81 54.88 -20.96
N LEU A 117 -4.12 54.64 -20.99
CA LEU A 117 -4.96 54.73 -19.80
C LEU A 117 -4.37 53.81 -18.72
N PRO A 118 -4.42 54.21 -17.43
CA PRO A 118 -4.00 53.35 -16.33
C PRO A 118 -4.64 51.98 -16.49
N LEU A 119 -3.86 50.91 -16.24
CA LEU A 119 -4.33 49.54 -16.40
C LEU A 119 -5.71 49.39 -15.75
N SER A 120 -6.69 48.91 -16.54
CA SER A 120 -8.01 48.57 -16.00
C SER A 120 -7.84 47.65 -14.78
N GLN A 121 -8.80 47.65 -13.86
CA GLN A 121 -8.85 46.70 -12.76
C GLN A 121 -8.62 45.24 -13.25
N GLU A 122 -9.15 44.91 -14.43
CA GLU A 122 -8.97 43.59 -15.07
C GLU A 122 -7.52 43.33 -15.50
N GLN A 123 -6.81 44.35 -15.98
CA GLN A 123 -5.40 44.24 -16.36
C GLN A 123 -4.48 44.16 -15.13
N THR A 124 -4.86 44.80 -14.03
CA THR A 124 -4.14 44.68 -12.75
C THR A 124 -4.33 43.28 -12.15
N ALA A 125 -5.56 42.75 -12.18
CA ALA A 125 -5.86 41.38 -11.75
C ALA A 125 -5.09 40.34 -12.60
N ALA A 126 -5.00 40.58 -13.91
CA ALA A 126 -4.22 39.76 -14.82
C ALA A 126 -2.70 39.75 -14.48
N GLN A 127 -2.12 40.90 -14.09
CA GLN A 127 -0.72 40.94 -13.62
C GLN A 127 -0.53 40.22 -12.28
N GLN A 128 -1.47 40.35 -11.34
CA GLN A 128 -1.41 39.67 -10.05
C GLN A 128 -1.45 38.14 -10.19
N LEU A 129 -2.26 37.62 -11.11
CA LEU A 129 -2.28 36.20 -11.46
C LEU A 129 -0.93 35.69 -11.97
N THR A 130 -0.18 36.52 -12.69
CA THR A 130 1.16 36.20 -13.18
C THR A 130 2.20 36.16 -12.04
N CYS A 131 2.08 37.05 -11.04
CA CYS A 131 3.03 37.13 -9.92
C CYS A 131 2.76 36.10 -8.79
N LEU A 132 1.51 35.87 -8.41
CA LEU A 132 1.14 35.05 -7.23
C LEU A 132 1.43 33.55 -7.40
N THR A 133 1.50 33.05 -8.63
CA THR A 133 1.57 31.60 -8.90
C THR A 133 2.98 31.03 -8.98
N VAL A 134 4.02 31.87 -8.85
CA VAL A 134 5.42 31.42 -8.76
C VAL A 134 5.73 30.92 -7.34
N GLU A 135 5.14 31.52 -6.30
CA GLU A 135 5.47 31.20 -4.90
C GLU A 135 4.53 30.17 -4.25
N GLU A 136 3.25 30.09 -4.64
CA GLU A 136 2.27 29.24 -3.93
C GLU A 136 2.25 27.75 -4.33
N MET A 137 2.62 27.41 -5.58
CA MET A 137 2.50 26.04 -6.09
C MET A 137 3.68 25.12 -5.73
N GLU A 138 4.82 25.66 -5.31
CA GLU A 138 5.97 24.84 -4.85
C GLU A 138 5.78 24.31 -3.42
N SER A 139 5.07 25.06 -2.56
CA SER A 139 4.87 24.71 -1.15
C SER A 139 3.78 23.65 -0.92
N GLN A 140 2.67 23.71 -1.66
CA GLN A 140 1.47 22.92 -1.34
C GLN A 140 1.53 21.44 -1.76
N VAL A 141 2.41 21.07 -2.69
CA VAL A 141 2.56 19.67 -3.15
C VAL A 141 3.46 18.86 -2.24
N GLU A 142 4.43 19.48 -1.56
CA GLU A 142 5.42 18.78 -0.75
C GLU A 142 4.88 18.43 0.65
N GLU A 143 3.94 19.21 1.19
CA GLU A 143 3.33 18.97 2.51
C GLU A 143 2.21 17.90 2.46
N ALA A 144 1.45 17.84 1.36
CA ALA A 144 0.31 16.92 1.23
C ALA A 144 0.69 15.45 0.94
N ILE A 145 1.93 15.19 0.52
CA ILE A 145 2.41 13.86 0.11
C ILE A 145 3.30 13.23 1.20
N ARG A 146 3.63 13.95 2.28
CA ARG A 146 4.49 13.41 3.34
C ARG A 146 3.68 12.45 4.22
N PRO A 147 3.92 11.13 4.19
CA PRO A 147 3.42 10.28 5.27
C PRO A 147 4.09 10.76 6.56
N GLN A 148 3.29 11.18 7.54
CA GLN A 148 3.81 11.42 8.89
C GLN A 148 4.46 10.12 9.36
N SER A 149 5.76 10.22 9.63
CA SER A 149 6.64 9.12 9.98
C SER A 149 6.13 8.36 11.21
N GLY A 150 5.38 7.28 10.97
CA GLY A 150 5.24 6.15 11.87
C GLY A 150 5.95 4.98 11.21
N SER A 151 6.95 4.43 11.88
CA SER A 151 7.86 3.39 11.40
C SER A 151 7.14 2.27 10.62
N VAL A 152 7.41 2.18 9.32
CA VAL A 152 7.10 0.97 8.54
C VAL A 152 8.36 0.63 7.76
N GLU A 153 8.92 -0.54 8.08
CA GLU A 153 10.03 -1.15 7.36
C GLU A 153 9.66 -1.29 5.88
N TYR A 154 10.59 -0.89 5.02
CA TYR A 154 10.48 -1.06 3.59
C TYR A 154 10.50 -2.55 3.26
N PHE A 155 9.35 -3.13 2.91
CA PHE A 155 9.34 -4.26 1.99
C PHE A 155 9.49 -3.68 0.59
N THR A 156 10.71 -3.76 0.07
CA THR A 156 10.98 -3.65 -1.36
C THR A 156 10.26 -4.81 -2.03
N ASP A 157 9.20 -4.51 -2.79
CA ASP A 157 8.61 -5.46 -3.73
C ASP A 157 9.69 -5.75 -4.80
N GLU A 158 10.32 -6.92 -4.70
CA GLU A 158 10.97 -7.54 -5.86
C GLU A 158 9.88 -7.85 -6.88
N GLU A 159 10.02 -7.18 -8.02
CA GLU A 159 9.47 -7.47 -9.33
C GLU A 159 9.45 -8.98 -9.61
N ASN A 160 8.28 -9.61 -9.52
CA ASN A 160 8.03 -10.90 -10.16
C ASN A 160 7.05 -10.69 -11.29
N ASP A 161 7.64 -10.44 -12.45
CA ASP A 161 7.06 -10.55 -13.77
C ASP A 161 6.68 -12.01 -14.00
N TYR A 162 5.41 -12.37 -13.80
CA TYR A 162 4.89 -13.65 -14.29
C TYR A 162 4.33 -13.44 -15.68
N GLU A 163 5.26 -13.39 -16.64
CA GLU A 163 5.00 -13.76 -18.02
C GLU A 163 5.25 -15.26 -18.17
N SER A 164 4.18 -16.04 -18.42
CA SER A 164 4.31 -17.29 -19.16
C SER A 164 2.98 -17.77 -19.72
N HIS A 165 3.10 -18.16 -20.99
CA HIS A 165 2.14 -18.69 -21.96
C HIS A 165 1.19 -19.79 -21.47
#